data_AF-A0AAF3FC62-F1
#
_entry.id   AF-A0AAF3FC62-F1
#
_cell.length_a   1.000
_cell.length_b   1.000
_cell.length_c   1.000
_cell.angle_alpha   90.00
_cell.angle_beta   90.00
_cell.angle_gamma   90.00
#
_symmetry.space_group_name_H-M   'P 1'
#
loop_
_entity.id
_entity.type
_entity.pdbx_description
1 polymer ?
#
loop_
_entity_poly.entity_id
_entity_poly.type
_entity_poly.pdbx_seq_one_letter_code
_entity_poly.pdbx_strand_id
1 'polypeptide(L)'
;MKSLFILVVFICFLAVSFSADREFCVACEPFINDVVEYKNENPDKFVDKTRKACTKRFNMVYPTFCKTLVTPQIDDIRDKLQKNLPVKQICRGLRMC
;
A
#
# COMPACT_ATOMS: atom_id res chain seq x y z
N MET A 1 0.41 -37.30 18.29
CA MET A 1 0.67 -35.99 18.93
C MET A 1 1.43 -35.00 18.03
N LYS A 2 2.46 -35.40 17.27
CA LYS A 2 3.22 -34.48 16.37
C LYS A 2 2.39 -33.85 15.24
N SER A 3 1.39 -34.57 14.70
CA SER A 3 0.59 -34.09 13.57
C SER A 3 -0.43 -32.99 13.92
N LEU A 4 -0.89 -32.92 15.18
CA LEU A 4 -1.85 -31.89 15.62
C LEU A 4 -1.15 -30.54 15.81
N PHE A 5 0.10 -30.56 16.28
CA PHE A 5 0.91 -29.36 16.50
C PHE A 5 1.25 -28.65 15.19
N ILE A 6 1.57 -29.41 14.14
CA ILE A 6 1.85 -28.86 12.80
C ILE A 6 0.62 -28.19 12.23
N LEU A 7 -0.57 -28.79 12.42
CA LEU A 7 -1.82 -28.27 11.91
C LEU A 7 -2.23 -26.95 12.59
N VAL A 8 -2.03 -26.86 13.91
CA VAL A 8 -2.27 -25.61 14.67
C VAL A 8 -1.30 -24.50 14.25
N VAL A 9 -0.02 -24.81 14.07
CA VAL A 9 0.97 -23.83 13.60
C VAL A 9 0.63 -23.34 12.19
N PHE A 10 0.24 -24.24 11.28
CA PHE A 10 -0.14 -23.86 9.91
C PHE A 10 -1.37 -22.94 9.87
N ILE A 11 -2.38 -23.22 10.69
CA ILE A 11 -3.58 -22.39 10.80
C ILE A 11 -3.23 -21.01 11.38
N CYS A 12 -2.35 -20.94 12.39
CA CYS A 12 -1.88 -19.67 12.93
C CYS A 12 -1.10 -18.84 11.91
N PHE A 13 -0.23 -19.45 11.12
CA PHE A 13 0.51 -18.75 10.06
C PHE A 13 -0.41 -18.18 8.97
N LEU A 14 -1.44 -18.94 8.56
CA LEU A 14 -2.44 -18.47 7.60
C LEU A 14 -3.29 -17.33 8.16
N ALA A 15 -3.70 -17.43 9.43
CA ALA A 15 -4.50 -16.39 10.09
C ALA A 15 -3.72 -15.06 10.23
N VAL A 16 -2.43 -15.12 10.57
CA VAL A 16 -1.57 -13.93 10.71
C VAL A 16 -1.33 -13.24 9.36
N SER A 17 -1.18 -14.01 8.28
CA SER A 17 -1.01 -13.47 6.92
C SER A 17 -2.27 -12.72 6.47
N PHE A 18 -3.44 -13.31 6.72
CA PHE A 18 -4.73 -12.74 6.30
C PHE A 18 -5.11 -11.43 7.02
N SER A 19 -4.65 -11.22 8.25
CA SER A 19 -4.90 -9.98 9.00
C SER A 19 -4.04 -8.81 8.51
N ALA A 20 -2.76 -9.07 8.21
CA ALA A 20 -1.83 -8.02 7.77
C ALA A 20 -2.22 -7.44 6.40
N ASP A 21 -2.69 -8.29 5.47
CA ASP A 21 -3.16 -7.86 4.15
C ASP A 21 -4.40 -6.95 4.23
N ARG A 22 -5.31 -7.20 5.19
CA ARG A 22 -6.49 -6.34 5.36
C ARG A 22 -6.12 -4.96 5.90
N GLU A 23 -5.21 -4.88 6.87
CA GLU A 23 -4.80 -3.60 7.44
C GLU A 23 -4.04 -2.75 6.41
N PHE A 24 -3.19 -3.38 5.59
CA PHE A 24 -2.54 -2.70 4.46
C PHE A 24 -3.54 -2.17 3.44
N CYS A 25 -4.59 -2.94 3.16
CA CYS A 25 -5.63 -2.54 2.20
C CYS A 25 -6.42 -1.33 2.72
N VAL A 26 -6.81 -1.37 3.99
CA VAL A 26 -7.51 -0.27 4.68
C VAL A 26 -6.64 0.99 4.75
N ALA A 27 -5.31 0.85 4.87
CA ALA A 27 -4.39 1.99 4.88
C ALA A 27 -4.07 2.53 3.48
N CYS A 28 -4.19 1.71 2.42
CA CYS A 28 -3.92 2.14 1.06
C CYS A 28 -4.97 3.13 0.53
N GLU A 29 -6.25 2.83 0.69
CA GLU A 29 -7.31 3.70 0.17
C GLU A 29 -7.17 5.16 0.61
N PRO A 30 -6.97 5.46 1.90
CA PRO A 30 -6.85 6.83 2.33
C PRO A 30 -5.50 7.43 1.94
N PHE A 31 -4.42 6.64 1.76
CA PHE A 31 -3.19 7.15 1.14
C PHE A 31 -3.42 7.59 -0.31
N ILE A 32 -4.10 6.79 -1.13
CA ILE A 32 -4.40 7.15 -2.52
C ILE A 32 -5.39 8.32 -2.60
N ASN A 33 -6.34 8.41 -1.68
CA ASN A 33 -7.22 9.58 -1.57
C ASN A 33 -6.45 10.85 -1.21
N ASP A 34 -5.41 10.77 -0.36
CA ASP A 34 -4.53 11.92 -0.16
C ASP A 34 -3.85 12.26 -1.49
N VAL A 35 -3.39 11.26 -2.25
CA VAL A 35 -2.59 11.43 -3.47
C VAL A 35 -3.34 11.93 -4.70
N VAL A 36 -4.65 11.68 -4.78
CA VAL A 36 -5.47 12.14 -5.90
C VAL A 36 -5.52 13.67 -6.02
N GLU A 37 -5.39 14.39 -4.91
CA GLU A 37 -5.48 15.86 -4.88
C GLU A 37 -4.34 16.52 -5.67
N TYR A 38 -3.17 15.89 -5.72
CA TYR A 38 -1.99 16.41 -6.39
C TYR A 38 -1.75 15.80 -7.78
N LYS A 39 -2.66 14.97 -8.31
CA LYS A 39 -2.48 14.24 -9.59
C LYS A 39 -2.20 15.13 -10.81
N ASN A 40 -2.60 16.40 -10.75
CA ASN A 40 -2.43 17.41 -11.80
C ASN A 40 -1.22 18.34 -11.55
N GLU A 41 -0.49 18.16 -10.46
CA GLU A 41 0.71 18.94 -10.19
C GLU A 41 1.88 18.52 -11.09
N ASN A 42 2.88 19.40 -11.16
CA ASN A 42 4.13 19.11 -11.84
C ASN A 42 4.73 17.77 -11.36
N PRO A 43 5.38 17.02 -12.27
CA PRO A 43 5.90 15.70 -11.94
C PRO A 43 6.74 15.63 -10.66
N ASP A 44 7.69 16.54 -10.51
CA ASP A 44 8.59 16.53 -9.36
C ASP A 44 7.84 16.83 -8.05
N LYS A 45 6.83 17.72 -8.11
CA LYS A 45 6.02 18.08 -6.94
C LYS A 45 5.15 16.91 -6.49
N PHE A 46 4.51 16.20 -7.42
CA PHE A 46 3.71 15.03 -7.04
C PHE A 46 4.59 13.90 -6.52
N VAL A 47 5.80 13.68 -7.06
CA VAL A 47 6.72 12.68 -6.51
C VAL A 47 7.08 13.02 -5.06
N ASP A 48 7.47 14.27 -4.78
CA ASP A 48 7.82 14.69 -3.42
C ASP A 48 6.63 14.60 -2.45
N LYS A 49 5.44 15.05 -2.86
CA LYS A 49 4.22 14.98 -2.06
C LYS A 49 3.78 13.55 -1.78
N THR A 50 3.81 12.68 -2.78
CA THR A 50 3.44 11.26 -2.64
C THR A 50 4.40 10.54 -1.69
N ARG A 51 5.71 10.82 -1.81
CA ARG A 51 6.71 10.28 -0.88
C ARG A 51 6.48 10.75 0.55
N LYS A 52 6.19 12.05 0.74
CA LYS A 52 5.87 12.63 2.06
C LYS A 52 4.60 12.03 2.66
N ALA A 53 3.53 11.90 1.86
CA ALA A 53 2.27 11.31 2.28
C ALA A 53 2.47 9.84 2.71
N CYS A 54 3.19 9.06 1.91
CA CYS A 54 3.53 7.69 2.26
C CYS A 54 4.32 7.63 3.57
N THR A 55 5.39 8.42 3.69
CA THR A 55 6.24 8.43 4.89
C THR A 55 5.42 8.82 6.13
N LYS A 56 4.59 9.85 6.03
CA LYS A 56 3.71 10.28 7.14
C LYS A 56 2.78 9.15 7.61
N ARG A 57 2.29 8.33 6.68
CA ARG A 57 1.31 7.27 6.97
C ARG A 57 1.97 5.98 7.48
N PHE A 58 3.01 5.53 6.79
CA PHE A 58 3.56 4.19 6.96
C PHE A 58 4.88 4.16 7.72
N ASN A 59 5.61 5.26 7.88
CA ASN A 59 6.97 5.22 8.43
C ASN A 59 7.06 4.71 9.87
N MET A 60 6.00 4.87 10.68
CA MET A 60 5.99 4.33 12.05
C MET A 60 5.90 2.80 12.08
N VAL A 61 5.20 2.19 11.12
CA VAL A 61 4.90 0.74 11.14
C VAL A 61 5.79 -0.02 10.13
N TYR A 62 6.05 0.60 8.97
CA TYR A 62 6.79 0.02 7.86
C TYR A 62 7.71 1.08 7.20
N PRO A 63 8.85 1.41 7.82
CA PRO A 63 9.75 2.49 7.36
C PRO A 63 10.34 2.26 5.96
N THR A 64 10.50 0.99 5.56
CA THR A 64 11.01 0.62 4.24
C THR A 64 9.93 0.62 3.16
N PHE A 65 8.65 0.50 3.52
CA PHE A 65 7.53 0.34 2.59
C PHE A 65 7.50 1.42 1.50
N CYS A 66 7.62 2.68 1.90
CA CYS A 66 7.56 3.80 0.97
C CYS A 66 8.72 3.81 -0.02
N LYS A 67 9.91 3.38 0.40
CA LYS A 67 11.10 3.34 -0.45
C LYS A 67 11.07 2.14 -1.39
N THR A 68 10.57 0.99 -0.95
CA THR A 68 10.65 -0.26 -1.71
C THR A 68 9.44 -0.53 -2.58
N LEU A 69 8.24 -0.08 -2.18
CA LEU A 69 6.98 -0.41 -2.87
C LEU A 69 6.35 0.80 -3.54
N VAL A 70 6.31 1.94 -2.86
CA VAL A 70 5.64 3.14 -3.39
C VAL A 70 6.55 3.92 -4.33
N THR A 71 7.76 4.28 -3.89
CA THR A 71 8.69 5.14 -4.67
C THR A 71 8.93 4.65 -6.10
N PRO A 72 9.16 3.34 -6.36
CA PRO A 72 9.37 2.84 -7.72
C PRO A 72 8.10 2.88 -8.59
N GLN A 73 6.91 2.99 -7.98
CA GLN A 73 5.62 2.95 -8.66
C GLN A 73 4.92 4.31 -8.71
N ILE A 74 5.54 5.39 -8.21
CA ILE A 74 4.90 6.71 -8.10
C ILE A 74 4.37 7.22 -9.46
N ASP A 75 5.14 7.05 -10.54
CA ASP A 75 4.71 7.49 -11.87
C ASP A 75 3.52 6.66 -12.38
N ASP A 76 3.52 5.35 -12.16
CA ASP A 76 2.39 4.48 -12.48
C ASP A 76 1.14 4.82 -11.62
N ILE A 77 1.31 5.16 -10.35
CA ILE A 77 0.23 5.68 -9.50
C ILE A 77 -0.33 6.96 -10.12
N ARG A 78 0.51 7.91 -10.55
CA ARG A 78 0.04 9.14 -11.19
C ARG A 78 -0.75 8.83 -12.45
N ASP A 79 -0.22 8.01 -13.33
CA ASP A 79 -0.86 7.66 -14.60
C ASP A 79 -2.23 7.03 -14.38
N LYS A 80 -2.35 6.14 -13.39
CA LYS A 80 -3.63 5.53 -13.00
C LYS A 80 -4.61 6.55 -12.43
N LEU A 81 -4.15 7.50 -11.62
CA LEU A 81 -4.98 8.58 -11.08
C LEU A 81 -5.46 9.55 -12.17
N GLN A 82 -4.60 9.85 -13.16
CA GLN A 82 -4.96 10.67 -14.32
C GLN A 82 -5.98 9.97 -15.22
N LYS A 83 -5.91 8.64 -15.35
CA LYS A 83 -6.93 7.81 -15.99
C LYS A 83 -8.21 7.62 -15.16
N ASN A 84 -8.31 8.27 -14.00
CA ASN A 84 -9.44 8.18 -13.07
C ASN A 84 -9.79 6.74 -12.67
N LEU A 85 -8.77 5.88 -12.51
CA LEU A 85 -9.01 4.53 -12.00
C LEU A 85 -9.56 4.60 -10.57
N PRO A 86 -10.46 3.68 -10.20
CA PRO A 86 -10.97 3.62 -8.83
C PRO A 86 -9.83 3.26 -7.87
N VAL A 87 -9.81 3.92 -6.72
CA VAL A 87 -8.78 3.80 -5.68
C VAL A 87 -8.47 2.34 -5.31
N LYS A 88 -9.51 1.50 -5.18
CA LYS A 88 -9.37 0.06 -4.93
C LYS A 88 -8.53 -0.67 -5.98
N GLN A 89 -8.64 -0.31 -7.26
CA GLN A 89 -7.82 -0.92 -8.31
C GLN A 89 -6.36 -0.46 -8.24
N ILE A 90 -6.11 0.80 -7.86
CA ILE A 90 -4.75 1.31 -7.66
C ILE A 90 -4.09 0.58 -6.49
N CYS A 91 -4.81 0.43 -5.37
CA CYS A 91 -4.34 -0.33 -4.21
C CYS A 91 -4.05 -1.80 -4.51
N ARG A 92 -4.86 -2.43 -5.38
CA ARG A 92 -4.57 -3.77 -5.91
C ARG A 92 -3.29 -3.82 -6.73
N GLY A 93 -3.07 -2.81 -7.57
CA GLY A 93 -1.83 -2.68 -8.34
C GLY A 93 -0.59 -2.57 -7.46
N LEU A 94 -0.72 -1.89 -6.32
CA LEU A 94 0.34 -1.74 -5.31
C LEU A 94 0.53 -2.97 -4.43
N ARG A 95 -0.28 -4.04 -4.61
CA ARG A 95 -0.32 -5.23 -3.77
C ARG A 95 -0.55 -4.90 -2.29
N MET A 96 -1.29 -3.84 -2.03
CA MET A 96 -1.77 -3.49 -0.69
C MET A 96 -3.20 -4.01 -0.46
N CYS A 97 -3.90 -4.31 -1.56
CA CYS A 97 -5.14 -5.05 -1.69
C CYS A 97 -4.95 -6.03 -2.87
#